data_AF-A0A5R9FKI1-F1
#
_entry.id   AF-A0A5R9FKI1-F1
#
_cell.length_a   1.000
_cell.length_b   1.000
_cell.length_c   1.000
_cell.angle_alpha   90.00
_cell.angle_beta   90.00
_cell.angle_gamma   90.00
#
_symmetry.space_group_name_H-M   'P 1'
#
loop_
_entity.id
_entity.type
_entity.pdbx_description
1 polymer ?
#
loop_
_entity_poly.entity_id
_entity_poly.type
_entity_poly.pdbx_seq_one_letter_code
_entity_poly.pdbx_strand_id
1 'polypeptide(L)'
;MALVTPASTTDRDAAGTMLPILRENFRKLRLIWADSGYTGHLVDWAARKLGLTLQVVKHSDPSGFTVLPRRWVVERTLAWVMRSRRLARSTATTWQQRRARARAT
;
A
#
# COMPACT_ATOMS: atom_id res chain seq x y z
N MET A 1 -7.13 -11.39 -3.56
CA MET A 1 -5.75 -11.84 -3.30
C MET A 1 -5.12 -10.90 -2.30
N ALA A 2 -4.36 -11.41 -1.34
CA ALA A 2 -3.60 -10.63 -0.37
C ALA A 2 -2.23 -11.32 -0.15
N LEU A 3 -1.16 -10.54 -0.05
CA LEU A 3 0.18 -11.01 0.31
C LEU A 3 0.48 -10.55 1.74
N VAL A 4 0.93 -11.47 2.59
CA VAL A 4 1.35 -11.16 3.96
C VAL A 4 2.87 -11.19 4.01
N THR A 5 3.48 -10.08 4.40
CA THR A 5 4.93 -9.94 4.55
C THR A 5 5.30 -9.62 6.00
N PRO A 6 6.54 -9.94 6.42
CA PRO A 6 7.08 -9.40 7.66
C PRO A 6 7.03 -7.87 7.69
N ALA A 7 6.92 -7.30 8.87
CA ALA A 7 6.87 -5.84 9.05
C ALA A 7 8.19 -5.13 8.69
N SER A 8 9.29 -5.87 8.54
CA SER A 8 10.59 -5.34 8.09
C SER A 8 10.68 -5.21 6.57
N THR A 9 9.75 -5.80 5.82
CA THR A 9 9.75 -5.75 4.36
C THR A 9 9.13 -4.44 3.91
N THR A 10 9.86 -3.69 3.07
CA THR A 10 9.29 -2.48 2.48
C THR A 10 8.19 -2.85 1.48
N ASP A 11 7.19 -1.99 1.36
CA ASP A 11 6.09 -2.20 0.42
C ASP A 11 6.57 -2.35 -1.04
N ARG A 12 7.67 -1.69 -1.39
CA ARG A 12 8.30 -1.79 -2.71
C ARG A 12 8.85 -3.19 -2.97
N ASP A 13 9.51 -3.79 -1.98
CA ASP A 13 10.05 -5.15 -2.10
C ASP A 13 8.91 -6.18 -2.13
N ALA A 14 7.91 -5.99 -1.28
CA ALA A 14 6.71 -6.83 -1.27
C ALA A 14 5.98 -6.79 -2.63
N ALA A 15 5.90 -5.62 -3.27
CA ALA A 15 5.31 -5.49 -4.60
C ALA A 15 6.12 -6.22 -5.68
N GLY A 16 7.45 -6.28 -5.57
CA GLY A 16 8.29 -7.07 -6.46
C GLY A 16 7.87 -8.55 -6.51
N THR A 17 7.49 -9.11 -5.37
CA THR A 17 6.97 -10.49 -5.26
C THR A 17 5.51 -10.61 -5.69
N MET A 18 4.68 -9.62 -5.37
CA MET A 18 3.24 -9.69 -5.62
C MET A 18 2.86 -9.50 -7.10
N LEU A 19 3.53 -8.59 -7.81
CA LEU A 19 3.16 -8.21 -9.17
C LEU A 19 3.23 -9.34 -10.21
N PRO A 20 4.23 -10.26 -10.18
CA PRO A 20 4.24 -11.44 -11.06
C PRO A 20 3.02 -12.35 -10.85
N ILE A 21 2.71 -12.68 -9.59
CA ILE A 21 1.57 -13.53 -9.23
C ILE A 21 0.26 -12.88 -9.69
N LEU A 22 0.16 -11.55 -9.51
CA LEU A 22 -0.99 -10.78 -9.99
C LEU A 22 -1.10 -10.83 -11.52
N ARG A 23 0.01 -10.72 -12.26
CA ARG A 23 0.03 -10.77 -13.72
C ARG A 23 -0.39 -12.14 -14.27
N GLU A 24 -0.02 -13.20 -13.59
CA GLU A 24 -0.39 -14.59 -13.94
C GLU A 24 -1.88 -14.83 -13.75
N ASN A 25 -2.43 -14.42 -12.60
CA ASN A 25 -3.83 -14.62 -12.26
C ASN A 25 -4.78 -13.67 -13.01
N PHE A 26 -4.33 -12.45 -13.31
CA PHE A 26 -5.16 -11.40 -13.91
C PHE A 26 -4.58 -10.91 -15.22
N ARG A 27 -4.67 -11.75 -16.27
CA ARG A 27 -3.98 -11.46 -17.52
C ARG A 27 -4.43 -10.20 -18.27
N LYS A 28 -5.64 -9.70 -17.97
CA LYS A 28 -6.22 -8.47 -18.57
C LYS A 28 -5.82 -7.18 -17.83
N LEU A 29 -5.17 -7.30 -16.68
CA LEU A 29 -4.79 -6.15 -15.87
C LEU A 29 -3.61 -5.42 -16.53
N ARG A 30 -3.77 -4.11 -16.77
CA ARG A 30 -2.79 -3.28 -17.49
C ARG A 30 -2.27 -2.09 -16.67
N LEU A 31 -3.08 -1.57 -15.76
CA LEU A 31 -2.82 -0.34 -15.02
C LEU A 31 -2.99 -0.56 -13.52
N ILE A 32 -2.01 -0.10 -12.75
CA ILE A 32 -1.99 -0.14 -11.28
C ILE A 32 -1.70 1.27 -10.79
N TRP A 33 -2.54 1.78 -9.89
CA TRP A 33 -2.23 3.02 -9.16
C TRP A 33 -1.45 2.67 -7.90
N ALA A 34 -0.38 3.43 -7.66
CA ALA A 34 0.43 3.32 -6.46
C ALA A 34 0.70 4.71 -5.89
N ASP A 35 1.03 4.79 -4.60
CA ASP A 35 1.44 6.05 -3.97
C ASP A 35 2.93 6.36 -4.23
N SER A 36 3.39 7.49 -3.72
CA SER A 36 4.78 7.95 -3.86
C SER A 36 5.84 7.00 -3.27
N GLY A 37 5.47 6.08 -2.38
CA GLY A 37 6.39 5.08 -1.81
C GLY A 37 6.88 4.06 -2.85
N TYR A 38 6.07 3.79 -3.87
CA TYR A 38 6.38 2.82 -4.93
C TYR A 38 7.16 3.41 -6.12
N THR A 39 7.71 4.61 -5.97
CA THR A 39 8.59 5.23 -6.97
C THR A 39 9.90 4.46 -7.17
N GLY A 40 10.56 4.69 -8.31
CA GLY A 40 11.90 4.16 -8.62
C GLY A 40 11.89 2.92 -9.50
N HIS A 41 12.92 2.08 -9.35
CA HIS A 41 13.21 0.93 -10.23
C HIS A 41 12.03 -0.05 -10.40
N LEU A 42 11.14 -0.15 -9.41
CA LEU A 42 9.96 -1.02 -9.47
C LEU A 42 9.03 -0.67 -10.64
N VAL A 43 8.85 0.62 -10.94
CA VAL A 43 7.97 1.09 -12.02
C VAL A 43 8.50 0.62 -13.38
N ASP A 44 9.79 0.86 -13.62
CA ASP A 44 10.45 0.47 -14.86
C ASP A 44 10.51 -1.06 -15.01
N TRP A 45 10.78 -1.76 -13.92
CA TRP A 45 10.81 -3.21 -13.90
C TRP A 45 9.44 -3.81 -14.22
N ALA A 46 8.36 -3.30 -13.62
CA ALA A 46 7.01 -3.80 -13.87
C ALA A 46 6.57 -3.56 -15.32
N ALA A 47 6.94 -2.41 -15.91
CA ALA A 47 6.69 -2.13 -17.31
C ALA A 47 7.46 -3.09 -18.22
N ARG A 48 8.78 -3.24 -18.00
CA ARG A 48 9.65 -4.06 -18.88
C ARG A 48 9.43 -5.56 -18.75
N LYS A 49 9.19 -6.07 -17.54
CA LYS A 49 9.13 -7.51 -17.27
C LYS A 49 7.72 -8.07 -17.24
N LEU A 50 6.72 -7.27 -16.84
CA LEU A 50 5.35 -7.74 -16.67
C LEU A 50 4.36 -7.09 -17.66
N GLY A 51 4.78 -6.05 -18.39
CA GLY A 51 3.90 -5.27 -19.26
C GLY A 51 2.82 -4.49 -18.47
N LEU A 52 3.10 -4.20 -17.20
CA LEU A 52 2.19 -3.50 -16.30
C LEU A 52 2.58 -2.02 -16.21
N THR A 53 1.60 -1.13 -16.32
CA THR A 53 1.80 0.30 -16.08
C THR A 53 1.55 0.59 -14.60
N LEU A 54 2.60 0.93 -13.86
CA LEU A 54 2.47 1.47 -12.50
C LEU A 54 2.40 3.01 -12.58
N GLN A 55 1.21 3.55 -12.37
CA GLN A 55 1.00 4.99 -12.27
C GLN A 55 1.14 5.43 -10.82
N VAL A 56 2.27 6.05 -10.51
CA VAL A 56 2.54 6.60 -9.18
C VAL A 56 1.86 7.96 -9.04
N VAL A 57 0.87 8.04 -8.16
CA VAL A 57 0.14 9.26 -7.83
C VAL A 57 0.86 9.93 -6.68
N LYS A 58 1.46 11.08 -6.93
CA LYS A 58 2.06 11.92 -5.89
C LYS A 58 0.97 12.76 -5.24
N HIS A 59 1.09 12.96 -3.93
CA HIS A 59 0.31 13.97 -3.24
C HIS A 59 0.86 15.35 -3.61
N SER A 60 0.03 16.22 -4.19
CA SER A 60 0.41 17.59 -4.53
C SER A 60 0.00 18.56 -3.42
N ASP A 61 1.02 19.30 -2.97
CA ASP A 61 1.07 20.48 -2.09
C ASP A 61 0.50 20.45 -0.66
N PRO A 62 1.17 21.09 0.32
CA PRO A 62 0.70 21.20 1.71
C PRO A 62 -0.42 22.22 1.94
N SER A 63 -0.78 23.03 0.93
CA SER A 63 -1.76 24.13 1.08
C SER A 63 -3.05 23.83 0.32
N GLY A 64 -3.94 23.06 0.96
CA GLY A 64 -5.31 22.86 0.50
C GLY A 64 -5.69 21.41 0.18
N PHE A 65 -6.98 21.19 -0.08
CA PHE A 65 -7.52 19.88 -0.44
C PHE A 65 -7.51 19.70 -1.96
N THR A 66 -6.59 18.85 -2.45
CA THR A 66 -6.58 18.44 -3.85
C THR A 66 -7.30 17.11 -4.02
N VAL A 67 -8.30 17.07 -4.90
CA VAL A 67 -8.99 15.82 -5.25
C VAL A 67 -8.05 14.92 -6.03
N LEU A 68 -7.62 13.81 -5.42
CA LEU A 68 -6.84 12.80 -6.12
C LEU A 68 -7.75 11.85 -6.91
N PRO A 69 -7.49 11.63 -8.20
CA PRO A 69 -8.26 10.68 -9.01
C PRO A 69 -8.30 9.29 -8.37
N ARG A 70 -9.49 8.69 -8.27
CA ARG A 70 -9.75 7.33 -7.77
C ARG A 70 -9.37 7.03 -6.31
N ARG A 71 -8.91 8.00 -5.54
CA ARG A 71 -8.61 7.85 -4.11
C ARG A 71 -9.80 7.31 -3.29
N TRP A 72 -11.02 7.74 -3.64
CA TRP A 72 -12.25 7.30 -2.98
C TRP A 72 -12.45 5.78 -3.04
N VAL A 73 -11.95 5.10 -4.08
CA VAL A 73 -12.08 3.65 -4.24
C VAL A 73 -11.29 2.95 -3.14
N VAL A 74 -10.03 3.38 -2.94
CA VAL A 74 -9.14 2.83 -1.90
C VAL A 74 -9.70 3.11 -0.52
N GLU A 75 -10.10 4.36 -0.26
CA GLU A 75 -10.65 4.76 1.03
C GLU A 75 -11.92 3.99 1.39
N ARG A 76 -12.80 3.72 0.41
CA ARG A 76 -14.00 2.91 0.60
C ARG A 76 -13.65 1.48 1.02
N THR A 77 -12.68 0.84 0.35
CA THR A 77 -12.23 -0.51 0.71
C THR A 77 -11.65 -0.53 2.12
N LEU A 78 -10.80 0.45 2.48
CA LEU A 78 -10.24 0.55 3.82
C LEU A 78 -11.33 0.80 4.88
N ALA A 79 -12.33 1.63 4.58
CA ALA A 79 -13.47 1.86 5.45
C ALA A 79 -14.25 0.56 5.74
N TRP A 80 -14.46 -0.29 4.73
CA TRP A 80 -15.08 -1.59 4.93
C TRP A 80 -14.24 -2.52 5.80
N VAL A 81 -12.93 -2.62 5.54
CA VAL A 81 -12.03 -3.47 6.34
C VAL A 81 -11.97 -3.01 7.80
N MET A 82 -11.90 -1.69 8.04
CA MET A 82 -11.95 -1.12 9.39
C MET A 82 -13.30 -1.37 10.07
N ARG A 83 -14.42 -1.20 9.36
CA ARG A 83 -15.77 -1.46 9.90
C ARG A 83 -15.94 -2.91 10.31
N SER A 84 -15.42 -3.85 9.52
CA SER A 84 -15.40 -5.27 9.86
C SER A 84 -14.40 -5.64 10.97
N ARG A 85 -13.70 -4.65 11.56
CA ARG A 85 -12.64 -4.82 12.59
C ARG A 85 -11.53 -5.78 12.17
N ARG A 86 -11.30 -5.93 10.87
CA ARG A 86 -10.25 -6.82 10.32
C ARG A 86 -8.87 -6.19 10.35
N LEU A 87 -8.79 -4.90 10.68
CA LEU A 87 -7.55 -4.18 10.96
C LEU A 87 -7.59 -3.64 12.40
N ALA A 88 -6.63 -4.06 13.23
CA ALA A 88 -6.41 -3.45 14.53
C ALA A 88 -5.65 -2.12 14.33
N ARG A 89 -6.28 -1.00 14.72
CA ARG A 89 -5.62 0.31 14.64
C ARG A 89 -4.60 0.42 15.78
N SER A 90 -3.33 0.28 15.47
CA SER A 90 -2.24 0.58 16.41
C SER A 90 -1.69 1.97 16.11
N THR A 91 -1.90 2.92 17.01
CA THR A 91 -1.35 4.28 16.88
C THR A 91 -0.05 4.42 17.67
N ALA A 92 0.71 5.49 17.43
CA ALA A 92 1.91 5.81 18.20
C ALA A 92 1.62 5.89 19.71
N THR A 93 0.44 6.37 20.09
CA THR A 93 -0.04 6.40 21.48
C THR A 93 -0.22 4.98 22.04
N THR A 94 -0.83 4.06 21.29
CA THR A 94 -0.96 2.65 21.69
C THR A 94 0.41 1.99 21.84
N TRP A 95 1.37 2.31 20.97
CA TRP A 95 2.76 1.82 21.06
C TRP A 95 3.49 2.36 22.29
N GLN A 96 3.39 3.65 22.57
CA GLN A 96 4.00 4.28 23.75
C GLN A 96 3.42 3.70 25.04
N GLN A 97 2.10 3.52 25.13
CA GLN A 97 1.44 2.89 26.27
C GLN A 97 1.86 1.42 26.48
N ARG A 98 1.98 0.64 25.40
CA ARG A 98 2.48 -0.75 25.47
C ARG A 98 3.94 -0.83 25.88
N ARG A 99 4.80 0.08 25.39
CA ARG A 99 6.22 0.18 25.81
C ARG A 99 6.38 0.66 27.25
N ALA A 100 5.45 1.49 27.75
CA ALA A 100 5.43 1.90 29.15
C ALA A 100 5.01 0.75 30.07
N ARG A 101 3.96 0.00 29.72
CA ARG A 101 3.54 -1.20 30.45
C ARG A 101 4.60 -2.30 30.49
N ALA A 102 5.28 -2.56 29.37
CA ALA A 102 6.32 -3.59 29.29
C ALA A 102 7.61 -3.26 30.06
N ARG A 103 7.77 -2.01 30.53
CA ARG A 103 8.89 -1.59 31.41
C ARG A 103 8.52 -1.54 32.88
N ALA A 104 7.24 -1.70 33.20
CA ALA A 104 6.71 -1.72 34.57
C ALA A 104 6.49 -3.15 35.12
N THR A 105 6.95 -4.15 34.38
CA THR A 105 7.04 -5.59 34.73
C THR A 105 8.46 -6.03 34.50
#